data_AF-A0A098Y9J8-F1
#
_entry.id   AF-A0A098Y9J8-F1
#
_cell.length_a   1.000
_cell.length_b   1.000
_cell.length_c   1.000
_cell.angle_alpha   90.00
_cell.angle_beta   90.00
_cell.angle_gamma   90.00
#
_symmetry.space_group_name_H-M   'P 1'
#
loop_
_entity.id
_entity.type
_entity.pdbx_description
1 polymer ?
#
loop_
_entity_poly.entity_id
_entity_poly.type
_entity_poly.pdbx_seq_one_letter_code
_entity_poly.pdbx_strand_id
1 'polypeptide(L)'
;MLGLAVGGVLLAYLLHRRTAVAPDAVATLPFLSGWRPAEHALSRFEARYYPMTLLFLAFDVEMLYMYPWATVVASIGTSAIVEMFVLLGVLMTGVLWAWREGALRWT
;
A
#
# COMPACT_ATOMS: atom_id res chain seq x y z
N MET A 1 3.43 40.12 -40.47
CA MET A 1 2.87 38.75 -40.40
C MET A 1 2.80 38.21 -38.97
N LEU A 2 3.87 38.31 -38.17
CA LEU A 2 3.87 37.88 -36.76
C LEU A 2 2.78 38.53 -35.88
N GLY A 3 2.57 39.85 -36.00
CA GLY A 3 1.54 40.53 -35.19
C GLY A 3 0.10 40.07 -35.47
N LEU A 4 -0.21 39.74 -36.73
CA LEU A 4 -1.52 39.19 -37.10
C LEU A 4 -1.68 37.75 -36.59
N ALA A 5 -0.61 36.94 -36.63
CA ALA A 5 -0.63 35.59 -36.08
C ALA A 5 -0.86 35.60 -34.56
N VAL A 6 -0.13 36.46 -33.84
CA VAL A 6 -0.29 36.61 -32.38
C VAL A 6 -1.67 37.14 -32.01
N GLY A 7 -2.17 38.15 -32.75
CA GLY A 7 -3.50 38.69 -32.56
C GLY A 7 -4.60 37.66 -32.79
N GLY A 8 -4.47 36.83 -33.84
CA GLY A 8 -5.40 35.75 -34.14
C GLY A 8 -5.44 34.67 -33.04
N VAL A 9 -4.27 34.27 -32.52
CA VAL A 9 -4.17 33.29 -31.43
C VAL A 9 -4.77 33.85 -30.13
N LEU A 10 -4.48 35.11 -29.80
CA LEU A 10 -5.05 35.77 -28.61
C LEU A 10 -6.57 35.90 -28.72
N LEU A 11 -7.07 36.27 -29.89
CA LEU A 11 -8.51 36.36 -30.13
C LEU A 11 -9.18 34.99 -29.99
N ALA A 12 -8.60 33.94 -30.58
CA ALA A 12 -9.10 32.58 -30.45
C ALA A 12 -9.08 32.10 -28.98
N TYR A 13 -8.01 32.40 -28.24
CA TYR A 13 -7.90 32.06 -26.82
C TYR A 13 -8.94 32.81 -25.96
N LEU A 14 -9.14 34.10 -26.20
CA LEU A 14 -10.12 34.91 -25.47
C LEU A 14 -11.55 34.47 -25.79
N LEU A 15 -11.84 34.19 -27.06
CA LEU A 15 -13.12 33.63 -27.48
C LEU A 15 -13.36 32.28 -26.81
N HIS A 16 -12.39 31.37 -26.87
CA HIS A 16 -12.49 30.07 -26.20
C HIS A 16 -12.73 30.23 -24.69
N ARG A 17 -11.99 31.10 -23.99
CA ARG A 17 -12.20 31.31 -22.55
C ARG A 17 -13.57 31.92 -22.22
N ARG A 18 -14.12 32.75 -23.11
CA ARG A 18 -15.44 33.39 -22.93
C ARG A 18 -16.60 32.44 -23.23
N THR A 19 -16.42 31.50 -24.16
CA THR A 19 -17.50 30.60 -24.61
C THR A 19 -17.32 29.16 -24.15
N ALA A 20 -16.17 28.81 -23.57
CA ALA A 20 -15.96 27.50 -22.98
C ALA A 20 -16.96 27.30 -21.85
N VAL A 21 -17.87 26.37 -22.07
CA VAL A 21 -18.67 25.77 -21.02
C VAL A 21 -17.69 24.98 -20.17
N ALA A 22 -17.31 25.52 -19.02
CA ALA A 22 -16.63 24.70 -18.02
C ALA A 22 -17.61 23.56 -17.68
N PRO A 23 -17.24 22.29 -17.90
CA PRO A 23 -18.07 21.21 -17.40
C PRO A 23 -18.18 21.40 -15.89
N ASP A 24 -19.41 21.37 -15.36
CA ASP A 24 -19.58 21.24 -13.92
C ASP A 24 -18.68 20.09 -13.46
N ALA A 25 -17.93 20.31 -12.39
CA ALA A 25 -17.07 19.27 -11.84
C ALA A 25 -17.96 18.06 -11.59
N VAL A 26 -17.88 17.05 -12.47
CA VAL A 26 -18.65 15.83 -12.34
C VAL A 26 -18.18 15.25 -11.02
N ALA A 27 -19.02 15.32 -9.99
CA ALA A 27 -18.73 14.70 -8.72
C ALA A 27 -18.71 13.20 -9.00
N THR A 28 -17.53 12.66 -9.32
CA THR A 28 -17.28 11.23 -9.49
C THR A 28 -17.31 10.63 -8.10
N LEU A 29 -18.53 10.40 -7.61
CA LEU A 29 -18.78 9.69 -6.37
C LEU A 29 -18.51 8.19 -6.59
N PRO A 30 -18.11 7.46 -5.54
CA PRO A 30 -18.05 6.02 -5.58
C PRO A 30 -19.37 5.42 -6.10
N PHE A 31 -19.26 4.41 -6.95
CA PHE A 31 -20.44 3.70 -7.44
C PHE A 31 -21.08 2.90 -6.30
N LEU A 32 -22.21 3.40 -5.77
CA LEU A 32 -22.99 2.75 -4.72
C LEU A 32 -24.38 2.34 -5.22
N SER A 33 -24.49 1.87 -6.47
CA SER A 33 -25.78 1.46 -7.08
C SER A 33 -26.88 2.54 -7.02
N GLY A 34 -26.50 3.83 -7.10
CA GLY A 34 -27.43 4.97 -7.04
C GLY A 34 -27.54 5.65 -5.67
N TRP A 35 -26.93 5.11 -4.63
CA TRP A 35 -26.88 5.75 -3.31
C TRP A 35 -25.76 6.80 -3.22
N ARG A 36 -25.98 7.85 -2.42
CA ARG A 36 -24.91 8.81 -2.10
C ARG A 36 -24.05 8.25 -0.96
N PRO A 37 -22.72 8.45 -0.97
CA PRO A 37 -21.86 8.01 0.14
C PRO A 37 -22.31 8.65 1.45
N ALA A 38 -22.70 7.83 2.42
CA ALA A 38 -23.11 8.27 3.75
C ALA A 38 -21.92 8.51 4.69
N GLU A 39 -20.80 7.83 4.43
CA GLU A 39 -19.59 7.88 5.24
C GLU A 39 -18.36 8.25 4.42
N HIS A 40 -17.32 8.70 5.11
CA HIS A 40 -16.03 8.98 4.51
C HIS A 40 -15.35 7.70 4.01
N ALA A 41 -14.59 7.79 2.91
CA ALA A 41 -13.98 6.63 2.26
C ALA A 41 -13.05 5.81 3.17
N LEU A 42 -12.49 6.43 4.21
CA LEU A 42 -11.57 5.81 5.17
C LEU A 42 -12.25 5.38 6.48
N SER A 43 -13.58 5.53 6.60
CA SER A 43 -14.34 5.18 7.81
C SER A 43 -14.25 3.69 8.15
N ARG A 44 -14.12 2.83 7.12
CA ARG A 44 -14.00 1.39 7.30
C ARG A 44 -12.54 0.97 7.47
N PHE A 45 -12.06 1.02 8.70
CA PHE A 45 -10.78 0.41 9.06
C PHE A 45 -11.03 -0.89 9.82
N GLU A 46 -10.72 -2.03 9.20
CA GLU A 46 -10.76 -3.31 9.91
C GLU A 46 -9.41 -3.57 10.58
N ALA A 47 -9.37 -3.53 11.91
CA ALA A 47 -8.15 -3.72 12.70
C ALA A 47 -7.47 -5.09 12.47
N ARG A 48 -8.20 -6.08 11.94
CA ARG A 48 -7.71 -7.44 11.70
C ARG A 48 -6.52 -7.52 10.74
N TYR A 49 -6.41 -6.59 9.80
CA TYR A 49 -5.32 -6.59 8.80
C TYR A 49 -3.98 -6.17 9.41
N TYR A 50 -4.00 -5.37 10.47
CA TYR A 50 -2.79 -4.83 11.09
C TYR A 50 -1.82 -5.90 11.63
N PRO A 51 -2.23 -6.83 12.51
CA PRO A 51 -1.35 -7.90 13.00
C PRO A 51 -0.87 -8.82 11.87
N MET A 52 -1.69 -9.03 10.83
CA MET A 52 -1.28 -9.83 9.67
C MET A 52 -0.17 -9.15 8.86
N THR A 53 -0.29 -7.84 8.61
CA THR A 53 0.75 -7.05 7.94
C THR A 53 2.04 -7.00 8.74
N LEU A 54 1.95 -6.78 10.06
CA LEU A 54 3.13 -6.78 10.92
C LEU A 54 3.83 -8.15 10.94
N LEU A 55 3.06 -9.24 10.99
CA LEU A 55 3.62 -10.59 10.95
C LEU A 55 4.30 -10.87 9.60
N PHE A 56 3.67 -10.49 8.49
CA PHE A 56 4.25 -10.60 7.16
C PHE A 56 5.56 -9.81 7.06
N LEU A 57 5.58 -8.56 7.53
CA LEU A 57 6.78 -7.72 7.51
C LEU A 57 7.91 -8.32 8.36
N ALA A 58 7.60 -8.86 9.54
CA ALA A 58 8.58 -9.53 10.38
C ALA A 58 9.19 -10.76 9.68
N PHE A 59 8.37 -11.57 9.00
CA PHE A 59 8.83 -12.69 8.19
C PHE A 59 9.71 -12.27 7.01
N ASP A 60 9.38 -11.17 6.35
CA ASP A 60 10.14 -10.66 5.21
C ASP A 60 11.54 -10.18 5.64
N VAL A 61 11.61 -9.49 6.79
CA VAL A 61 12.88 -9.11 7.41
C VAL A 61 13.69 -10.33 7.85
N GLU A 62 13.03 -11.39 8.35
CA GLU A 62 13.71 -12.64 8.69
C GLU A 62 14.36 -13.30 7.47
N MET A 63 13.64 -13.36 6.34
CA MET A 63 14.15 -13.87 5.06
C MET A 63 15.40 -13.11 4.60
N LEU A 64 15.45 -11.79 4.84
CA LEU A 64 16.64 -10.99 4.57
C LEU A 64 17.87 -11.49 5.35
N TYR A 65 17.70 -11.94 6.60
CA TYR A 65 18.79 -12.53 7.40
C TYR A 65 19.15 -13.95 6.97
N MET A 66 18.19 -14.71 6.44
CA MET A 66 18.43 -16.07 5.95
C MET A 66 19.37 -16.11 4.73
N TYR A 67 19.32 -15.11 3.83
CA TYR A 67 20.17 -15.06 2.64
C TYR A 67 21.68 -15.08 2.95
N PRO A 68 22.24 -14.13 3.72
CA PRO A 68 23.67 -14.15 4.05
C PRO A 68 24.02 -15.36 4.92
N TRP A 69 23.16 -15.75 5.87
CA TRP A 69 23.36 -16.94 6.69
C TRP A 69 23.57 -18.20 5.83
N ALA A 70 22.76 -18.41 4.80
CA ALA A 70 22.87 -19.56 3.91
C ALA A 70 24.23 -19.65 3.19
N THR A 71 24.91 -18.51 3.01
CA THR A 71 26.25 -18.49 2.40
C THR A 71 27.38 -18.84 3.36
N VAL A 72 27.18 -18.63 4.67
CA VAL A 72 28.24 -18.80 5.69
C VAL A 72 28.03 -20.01 6.61
N VAL A 73 26.86 -20.65 6.57
CA VAL A 73 26.53 -21.78 7.46
C VAL A 73 27.53 -22.94 7.34
N ALA A 74 28.05 -23.19 6.13
CA ALA A 74 29.02 -24.26 5.89
C ALA A 74 30.41 -23.98 6.49
N SER A 75 30.80 -22.71 6.64
CA SER A 75 32.10 -22.33 7.21
C SER A 75 32.05 -22.17 8.74
N ILE A 76 30.93 -21.66 9.27
CA ILE A 76 30.74 -21.48 10.71
C ILE A 76 30.35 -22.79 11.40
N GLY A 77 29.57 -23.65 10.72
CA GLY A 77 29.15 -24.94 11.25
C GLY A 77 27.95 -24.85 12.20
N THR A 78 27.94 -25.68 13.24
CA THR A 78 26.74 -25.96 14.05
C THR A 78 26.22 -24.75 14.84
N SER A 79 27.08 -23.81 15.23
CA SER A 79 26.66 -22.60 15.94
C SER A 79 25.74 -21.72 15.08
N ALA A 80 26.06 -21.54 13.79
CA ALA A 80 25.22 -20.78 12.87
C ALA A 80 23.85 -21.43 12.68
N ILE A 81 23.77 -22.77 12.72
CA ILE A 81 22.50 -23.49 12.65
C ILE A 81 21.66 -23.17 13.89
N VAL A 82 22.24 -23.27 15.08
CA VAL A 82 21.53 -22.97 16.34
C VAL A 82 21.04 -21.53 16.36
N GLU A 83 21.88 -20.56 15.98
CA GLU A 83 21.51 -19.14 15.92
C GLU A 83 20.32 -18.89 15.00
N MET A 84 20.29 -19.52 13.82
CA MET A 84 19.17 -19.40 12.88
C MET A 84 17.88 -20.00 13.43
N PHE A 85 17.94 -21.16 14.08
CA PHE A 85 16.75 -21.75 14.71
C PHE A 85 16.26 -20.95 15.91
N VAL A 86 17.15 -20.28 16.65
CA VAL A 86 16.77 -19.34 17.72
C VAL A 86 16.05 -18.13 17.14
N LEU A 87 16.59 -17.53 16.07
CA LEU A 87 15.96 -16.41 15.35
C LEU A 87 14.53 -16.78 14.90
N LEU A 88 14.41 -17.91 14.21
CA LEU A 88 13.13 -18.44 13.74
C LEU A 88 12.17 -18.75 14.91
N GLY A 89 12.70 -19.26 16.03
CA GLY A 89 11.94 -19.53 17.24
C GLY A 89 11.33 -18.27 17.87
N VAL A 90 12.07 -17.16 17.87
CA VAL A 90 11.55 -15.85 18.31
C VAL A 90 10.40 -15.40 17.41
N LEU A 91 10.56 -15.51 16.08
CA LEU A 91 9.50 -15.18 15.13
C LEU A 91 8.25 -16.06 15.32
N MET A 92 8.44 -17.37 15.52
CA MET A 92 7.36 -18.32 15.82
C MET A 92 6.56 -17.93 17.06
N THR A 93 7.20 -17.31 18.05
CA THR A 93 6.51 -16.81 19.25
C THR A 93 5.49 -15.73 18.89
N GLY A 94 5.82 -14.84 17.94
CA GLY A 94 4.90 -13.85 17.40
C GLY A 94 3.73 -14.46 16.61
N VAL A 95 3.98 -15.50 15.82
CA VAL A 95 2.94 -16.27 15.10
C VAL A 95 1.97 -16.93 16.09
N LEU A 96 2.51 -17.60 17.12
CA LEU A 96 1.71 -18.27 18.14
C LEU A 96 0.83 -17.27 18.89
N TRP A 97 1.35 -16.09 19.22
CA TRP A 97 0.58 -15.02 19.82
C TRP A 97 -0.56 -14.56 18.89
N ALA A 98 -0.26 -14.27 17.62
CA ALA A 98 -1.25 -13.83 16.64
C ALA A 98 -2.35 -14.89 16.40
N TRP A 99 -2.00 -16.17 16.41
CA TRP A 99 -2.98 -17.26 16.35
C TRP A 99 -3.89 -17.24 17.59
N ARG A 100 -3.31 -17.17 18.80
CA ARG A 100 -4.09 -17.13 20.05
C ARG A 100 -5.07 -15.97 20.10
N GLU A 101 -4.67 -14.80 19.61
CA GLU A 101 -5.51 -13.60 19.54
C GLU A 101 -6.59 -13.67 18.43
N GLY A 102 -6.58 -14.72 17.61
CA GLY A 102 -7.54 -14.91 16.53
C GLY A 102 -7.30 -13.99 15.33
N ALA A 103 -6.14 -13.34 15.24
CA ALA A 103 -5.77 -12.47 14.10
C ALA A 103 -5.74 -13.23 12.76
N LEU A 104 -5.61 -14.56 12.81
CA LEU A 104 -5.59 -15.44 11.64
C LEU A 104 -6.97 -16.04 11.29
N ARG A 105 -8.04 -15.67 11.99
CA ARG A 105 -9.39 -16.20 11.75
C ARG A 105 -10.13 -15.36 10.70
N TRP A 106 -10.75 -16.03 9.72
CA TRP A 106 -11.41 -15.43 8.55
C TRP A 106 -12.92 -15.72 8.45
N THR A 107 -13.52 -16.07 9.58
CA THR A 107 -14.97 -16.25 9.74
C THR A 107 -15.62 -15.04 10.38
#